data_AF-A0A8B5WXH5-F1
#
_entry.id   AF-A0A8B5WXH5-F1
#
_cell.length_a   1.000
_cell.length_b   1.000
_cell.length_c   1.000
_cell.angle_alpha   90.00
_cell.angle_beta   90.00
_cell.angle_gamma   90.00
#
_symmetry.space_group_name_H-M   'P 1'
#
loop_
_entity.id
_entity.type
_entity.pdbx_description
1 polymer ?
#
loop_
_entity_poly.entity_id
_entity_poly.type
_entity_poly.pdbx_seq_one_letter_code
_entity_poly.pdbx_strand_id
1 'polypeptide(L)'
;MRKLLLGLFVAALLVFVLFVHDTHTEALDNDLHVYYRENFYSDTGAENAVAAIYLNYRMYDTIFEALILLVSIIGMIHFFRAGGPNE
;
A
#
# COMPACT_ATOMS: atom_id res chain seq x y z
N MET A 1 26.92 -21.26 -5.28
CA MET A 1 27.47 -19.90 -5.24
C MET A 1 26.42 -18.81 -5.50
N ARG A 2 25.77 -18.71 -6.67
CA ARG A 2 24.80 -17.63 -6.99
C ARG A 2 23.62 -17.48 -6.01
N LYS A 3 23.00 -18.59 -5.60
CA LYS A 3 21.90 -18.59 -4.61
C LYS A 3 22.35 -18.17 -3.20
N LEU A 4 23.59 -18.51 -2.82
CA LEU A 4 24.18 -18.12 -1.55
C LEU A 4 24.51 -16.62 -1.53
N LEU A 5 25.07 -16.09 -2.62
CA LEU A 5 25.32 -14.65 -2.78
C LEU A 5 24.02 -13.84 -2.74
N LEU A 6 22.95 -14.32 -3.39
CA LEU A 6 21.62 -13.73 -3.33
C LEU A 6 21.06 -13.73 -1.90
N GLY A 7 21.16 -14.85 -1.18
CA GLY A 7 20.70 -14.93 0.20
C GLY A 7 21.46 -13.96 1.13
N LEU A 8 22.77 -13.85 0.96
CA LEU A 8 23.62 -12.92 1.71
C LEU A 8 23.27 -11.46 1.41
N PHE A 9 23.01 -11.15 0.14
CA PHE A 9 22.58 -9.81 -0.27
C PHE A 9 21.22 -9.44 0.32
N VAL A 10 20.23 -10.33 0.29
CA VAL A 10 18.90 -10.09 0.89
C VAL A 10 19.01 -9.92 2.40
N ALA A 11 19.82 -10.75 3.08
CA ALA A 11 20.05 -10.63 4.52
C ALA A 11 20.72 -9.29 4.89
N ALA A 12 21.74 -8.88 4.11
CA ALA A 12 22.40 -7.59 4.30
C ALA A 12 21.44 -6.41 4.07
N LEU A 13 20.56 -6.51 3.06
CA LEU A 13 19.54 -5.49 2.78
C LEU A 13 18.53 -5.41 3.92
N LEU A 14 18.09 -6.54 4.47
CA LEU A 14 17.20 -6.57 5.63
C LEU A 14 17.85 -5.94 6.87
N VAL A 15 19.10 -6.28 7.17
CA VAL A 15 19.85 -5.68 8.29
C VAL A 15 20.00 -4.17 8.08
N PHE A 16 20.28 -3.74 6.85
CA PHE A 16 20.36 -2.32 6.50
C PHE A 16 19.05 -1.58 6.73
N VAL A 17 17.92 -2.14 6.31
CA VAL A 17 16.58 -1.55 6.54
C VAL A 17 16.30 -1.42 8.04
N LEU A 18 16.60 -2.45 8.83
CA LEU A 18 16.42 -2.41 10.29
C LEU A 18 17.31 -1.39 10.97
N PHE A 19 18.56 -1.26 10.52
CA PHE A 19 19.50 -0.25 11.03
C PHE A 19 19.01 1.18 10.77
N VAL A 20 18.47 1.45 9.56
CA VAL A 20 17.88 2.74 9.22
C VAL A 20 16.65 3.04 10.08
N HIS A 21 15.79 2.04 10.31
CA HIS A 21 14.58 2.17 11.13
C HIS A 21 14.90 2.53 12.58
N ASP A 22 15.85 1.85 13.22
CA ASP A 22 16.23 2.10 14.61
C ASP A 22 16.87 3.49 14.82
N THR A 23 17.59 3.98 13.80
CA THR A 23 18.24 5.30 13.83
C THR A 23 17.25 6.46 13.77
N HIS A 24 16.05 6.24 13.21
CA HIS A 24 15.02 7.26 13.09
C HIS A 24 13.89 6.98 14.08
N THR A 25 14.09 7.38 15.34
CA THR A 25 12.95 7.54 16.26
C THR A 25 12.11 8.69 15.70
N GLU A 26 11.11 8.36 14.88
CA GLU A 26 10.25 9.36 14.28
C GLU A 26 9.41 10.02 15.38
N ALA A 27 9.89 11.15 15.88
CA ALA A 27 9.04 12.16 16.50
C ALA A 27 8.19 12.77 15.37
N LEU A 28 7.27 11.98 14.82
CA LEU A 28 6.25 12.49 13.91
C LEU A 28 5.50 13.55 14.69
N ASP A 29 5.57 14.78 14.19
CA ASP A 29 4.72 15.87 14.64
C ASP A 29 3.27 15.39 14.50
N ASN A 30 2.66 15.00 15.62
CA ASN A 30 1.43 14.18 15.67
C ASN A 30 0.20 15.00 15.24
N ASP A 31 0.40 16.25 14.85
CA ASP A 31 -0.62 17.24 14.53
C ASP A 31 -1.58 16.74 13.44
N LEU A 32 -1.08 16.05 12.41
CA LEU A 32 -1.94 15.55 11.32
C LEU A 32 -2.81 14.36 11.76
N HIS A 33 -2.27 13.43 12.54
CA HIS A 33 -3.05 12.29 13.04
C HIS A 33 -4.09 12.77 14.06
N VAL A 34 -3.74 13.73 14.93
CA VAL A 34 -4.68 14.37 15.84
C VAL A 34 -5.78 15.09 15.04
N TYR A 35 -5.41 15.87 14.02
CA TYR A 35 -6.37 16.57 13.17
C TYR A 35 -7.38 15.60 12.53
N TYR A 36 -6.92 14.52 11.90
CA TYR A 36 -7.83 13.53 11.31
C TYR A 36 -8.69 12.83 12.35
N ARG A 37 -8.15 12.53 13.54
CA ARG A 37 -8.94 11.90 14.62
C ARG A 37 -10.05 12.82 15.12
N GLU A 38 -9.80 14.11 15.22
CA GLU A 38 -10.75 15.06 15.82
C GLU A 38 -11.76 15.62 14.80
N ASN A 39 -11.37 15.75 13.53
CA ASN A 39 -12.17 16.47 12.53
C ASN A 39 -12.84 15.57 11.47
N PHE A 40 -12.52 14.27 11.39
CA PHE A 40 -13.03 13.40 10.30
C PHE A 40 -14.55 13.45 10.11
N TYR A 41 -15.32 13.46 11.20
CA TYR A 41 -16.78 13.49 11.12
C TYR A 41 -17.28 14.85 10.63
N SER A 42 -16.67 15.95 11.11
CA SER A 42 -17.03 17.31 10.69
C SER A 42 -16.70 17.56 9.22
N ASP A 43 -15.55 17.07 8.76
CA ASP A 43 -15.05 17.33 7.40
C ASP A 43 -15.74 16.46 6.35
N THR A 44 -16.10 15.22 6.71
CA THR A 44 -16.52 14.18 5.74
C THR A 44 -17.93 13.66 5.96
N GLY A 45 -18.52 13.85 7.15
CA GLY A 45 -19.80 13.27 7.56
C GLY A 45 -19.75 11.76 7.83
N ALA A 46 -18.60 11.11 7.71
CA ALA A 46 -18.47 9.68 7.94
C ALA A 46 -18.30 9.37 9.43
N GLU A 47 -19.07 8.40 9.95
CA GLU A 47 -18.97 7.94 11.35
C GLU A 47 -17.71 7.11 11.62
N ASN A 48 -17.08 6.57 10.57
CA ASN A 48 -15.87 5.78 10.67
C ASN A 48 -14.65 6.58 10.17
N ALA A 49 -13.73 6.87 11.08
CA ALA A 49 -12.50 7.60 10.79
C ALA A 49 -11.63 6.95 9.71
N VAL A 50 -11.57 5.61 9.67
CA VAL A 50 -10.81 4.88 8.65
C VAL A 50 -11.45 5.04 7.28
N ALA A 51 -12.77 4.95 7.20
CA ALA A 51 -13.50 5.18 5.94
C ALA A 51 -13.36 6.63 5.45
N ALA A 52 -13.41 7.60 6.37
CA ALA A 52 -13.17 9.02 6.07
C ALA A 52 -11.79 9.23 5.44
N ILE A 53 -10.75 8.56 5.96
CA ILE A 53 -9.41 8.62 5.41
C ILE A 53 -9.36 8.03 3.99
N TYR A 54 -9.85 6.80 3.78
CA TYR A 54 -9.73 6.15 2.47
C TYR A 54 -10.60 6.80 1.39
N LEU A 55 -11.80 7.26 1.72
CA LEU A 55 -12.79 7.71 0.74
C LEU A 55 -12.85 9.23 0.58
N ASN A 56 -12.29 10.00 1.53
CA ASN A 56 -12.31 11.46 1.47
C ASN A 56 -10.88 12.02 1.44
N TYR A 57 -10.12 11.93 2.54
CA TYR A 57 -8.79 12.55 2.61
C TYR A 57 -7.77 11.93 1.62
N ARG A 58 -7.86 10.62 1.36
CA ARG A 58 -6.95 9.86 0.46
C ARG A 58 -7.69 9.17 -0.69
N MET A 59 -8.76 9.78 -1.19
CA MET A 59 -9.61 9.19 -2.24
C MET A 59 -8.82 8.70 -3.47
N TYR A 60 -7.79 9.45 -3.91
CA TYR A 60 -7.01 9.08 -5.10
C TYR A 60 -6.25 7.76 -4.94
N ASP A 61 -5.74 7.46 -3.75
CA ASP A 61 -5.02 6.21 -3.46
C ASP A 61 -5.97 5.00 -3.62
N THR A 62 -7.15 5.10 -3.01
CA THR A 62 -8.22 4.08 -3.10
C THR A 62 -8.77 3.92 -4.53
N ILE A 63 -8.95 5.01 -5.27
CA ILE A 63 -9.39 4.95 -6.67
C ILE A 63 -8.36 4.24 -7.54
N PHE A 64 -7.07 4.53 -7.34
CA PHE A 64 -6.02 3.85 -8.11
C PHE A 64 -5.85 2.39 -7.69
N GLU A 65 -6.04 2.05 -6.41
CA GLU A 65 -6.08 0.64 -5.99
C GLU A 65 -7.20 -0.12 -6.71
N ALA A 66 -8.41 0.45 -6.75
CA ALA A 66 -9.54 -0.14 -7.48
C ALA A 66 -9.28 -0.23 -9.00
N LEU A 67 -8.61 0.78 -9.58
CA LEU A 67 -8.22 0.77 -10.99
C LEU A 67 -7.21 -0.34 -11.29
N ILE A 68 -6.20 -0.51 -10.44
CA ILE A 68 -5.20 -1.59 -10.58
C ILE A 68 -5.87 -2.95 -10.49
N LEU A 69 -6.79 -3.14 -9.53
CA LEU A 69 -7.55 -4.38 -9.42
C LEU A 69 -8.39 -4.64 -10.68
N LEU A 70 -9.09 -3.61 -11.20
CA LEU A 70 -9.88 -3.69 -12.42
C LEU A 70 -9.02 -4.07 -13.63
N VAL A 71 -7.89 -3.39 -13.84
CA VAL A 71 -6.96 -3.68 -14.94
C VAL A 71 -6.37 -5.09 -14.81
N SER A 72 -6.07 -5.54 -13.58
CA SER A 72 -5.58 -6.89 -13.32
C SER A 72 -6.61 -7.95 -13.71
N ILE A 73 -7.89 -7.74 -13.38
CA ILE A 73 -8.98 -8.64 -13.75
C ILE A 73 -9.18 -8.65 -15.27
N ILE A 74 -9.18 -7.47 -15.92
CA ILE A 74 -9.30 -7.37 -17.38
C ILE A 74 -8.16 -8.12 -18.07
N GLY A 75 -6.93 -7.90 -17.63
CA GLY A 75 -5.75 -8.60 -18.14
C GLY A 75 -5.87 -10.11 -17.97
N MET A 76 -6.23 -10.57 -16.77
CA MET A 76 -6.47 -11.97 -16.48
C MET A 76 -7.49 -12.59 -17.45
N ILE A 77 -8.68 -12.00 -17.59
CA ILE A 77 -9.72 -12.52 -18.50
C ILE A 77 -9.21 -12.59 -19.95
N HIS A 78 -8.47 -11.58 -20.41
CA HIS A 78 -7.94 -11.58 -21.77
C HIS A 78 -6.92 -12.70 -22.01
N PHE A 79 -5.98 -12.90 -21.08
CA PHE A 79 -4.99 -13.98 -21.16
C PHE A 79 -5.62 -15.37 -21.03
N PHE A 80 -6.60 -15.55 -20.13
CA PHE A 80 -7.30 -16.83 -19.99
C PHE A 80 -8.14 -17.19 -21.22
N ARG A 81 -8.73 -16.22 -21.92
CA ARG A 81 -9.45 -16.46 -23.19
C ARG A 81 -8.50 -16.79 -24.35
N ALA A 82 -7.29 -16.25 -24.34
CA ALA A 82 -6.26 -16.55 -25.34
C ALA A 82 -5.66 -17.96 -25.19
N GLY A 83 -5.77 -18.58 -24.01
CA GLY A 83 -5.31 -19.95 -23.71
C GLY A 83 -6.38 -21.04 -23.81
N GLY A 84 -7.50 -20.80 -24.50
CA GLY A 84 -8.54 -21.81 -24.72
C GLY A 84 -8.00 -23.05 -25.46
N PRO A 85 -8.47 -24.27 -25.11
CA PRO A 85 -7.85 -25.54 -25.48
C PRO A 85 -7.87 -25.79 -26.99
N ASN A 86 -6.79 -25.40 -27.66
CA ASN A 86 -6.46 -25.80 -29.03
C ASN A 86 -4.97 -26.13 -29.17
N GLU A 87 -4.35 -26.64 -28.10
CA GLU A 87 -3.15 -27.50 -28.13
C GLU A 87 -3.30 -28.59 -27.07
#